data_AF-A0A4S4KA78-F1
#
_entry.id   AF-A0A4S4KA78-F1
#
_cell.length_a   1.000
_cell.length_b   1.000
_cell.length_c   1.000
_cell.angle_alpha   90.00
_cell.angle_beta   90.00
_cell.angle_gamma   90.00
#
_symmetry.space_group_name_H-M   'P 1'
#
loop_
_entity.id
_entity.type
_entity.pdbx_description
1 polymer ?
#
loop_
_entity_poly.entity_id
_entity_poly.type
_entity_poly.pdbx_seq_one_letter_code
_entity_poly.pdbx_strand_id
1 'polypeptide(L)'
;MKALFSSPDAGLDLDLRYVPESNLESVPEPEIQLQLLDLTKKGHLGLSVYSEFCLTEGQAVTFILRTPGQRAYPDADIHAVLAELVLTASDLRAPDDPMLTAHLMRELFEATNNYWNAWIRRSTYQGSWKEAVNRSALALKLLIYEPTGAVIASPTFSLPEYIGGTRNWDYRASWIRDSSFTLYALIRLGFTHEANDYMDFIFDRVKQKNDDGSLKIMIGNGAIDHVQLDIYGELMDCIYLGQKYGRPLGYDMWVAVRELVEYVIKVYDQPDLSIWEVRGKQKHFTYSKIMMWVAIDRGIRLAEKRSFPCPRRNEWITARDTLYEQIMEKAWNKELQFFGQSYEDTDVLDSSLLIMPLVFFSTPADPRFLNTLKRILLTPERGGLTSNGLVYRYDVSKSDDGVGGEEGTFCLCTLWCIEALARAGEYDKPLLARAVAMFEDFLQYTNHVGLCTEEISPAGDGLGNAVQGFTHVTLISAAYNLSRMQGKFKV
;
A
#
# COMPACT_ATOMS: atom_id res chain seq x y z
N MET A 1 7.48 17.52 -34.66
CA MET A 1 6.06 17.16 -34.87
C MET A 1 5.47 16.75 -33.52
N LYS A 2 4.22 17.12 -33.20
CA LYS A 2 3.57 16.84 -31.90
C LYS A 2 2.16 16.28 -32.10
N ALA A 3 1.72 15.40 -31.22
CA ALA A 3 0.32 15.01 -31.10
C ALA A 3 -0.27 15.66 -29.84
N LEU A 4 -1.48 16.21 -29.95
CA LEU A 4 -2.19 16.85 -28.84
C LEU A 4 -3.38 15.99 -28.44
N PHE A 5 -3.51 15.76 -27.14
CA PHE A 5 -4.65 15.09 -26.52
C PHE A 5 -5.31 16.09 -25.58
N SER A 6 -6.59 16.34 -25.77
CA SER A 6 -7.37 17.23 -24.90
C SER A 6 -8.60 16.49 -24.40
N SER A 7 -8.83 16.57 -23.09
CA SER A 7 -10.05 16.10 -22.44
C SER A 7 -10.70 17.29 -21.73
N PRO A 8 -11.66 17.97 -22.39
CA PRO A 8 -12.32 19.16 -21.83
C PRO A 8 -13.01 18.86 -20.50
N ASP A 9 -13.66 17.70 -20.38
CA ASP A 9 -14.37 17.28 -19.17
C ASP A 9 -13.45 17.03 -17.98
N ALA A 10 -12.20 16.61 -18.24
CA ALA A 10 -11.18 16.38 -17.22
C ALA A 10 -10.26 17.58 -17.00
N GLY A 11 -10.37 18.64 -17.81
CA GLY A 11 -9.45 19.78 -17.79
C GLY A 11 -8.00 19.38 -18.04
N LEU A 12 -7.76 18.31 -18.81
CA LEU A 12 -6.43 17.74 -19.03
C LEU A 12 -6.02 17.86 -20.50
N ASP A 13 -4.94 18.61 -20.72
CA ASP A 13 -4.25 18.67 -22.01
C ASP A 13 -2.89 17.97 -21.90
N LEU A 14 -2.56 17.15 -22.89
CA LEU A 14 -1.28 16.47 -23.02
C LEU A 14 -0.72 16.66 -24.43
N ASP A 15 0.59 16.77 -24.56
CA ASP A 15 1.27 16.61 -25.83
C ASP A 15 2.24 15.42 -25.82
N LEU A 16 2.25 14.70 -26.94
CA LEU A 16 3.23 13.65 -27.25
C LEU A 16 4.19 14.20 -28.30
N ARG A 17 5.47 14.20 -27.97
CA ARG A 17 6.59 14.58 -28.85
C ARG A 17 7.59 13.44 -28.90
N TYR A 18 8.55 13.55 -29.83
CA TYR A 18 9.66 12.64 -29.90
C TYR A 18 10.97 13.40 -30.18
N VAL A 19 12.07 12.83 -29.71
CA VAL A 19 13.45 13.25 -29.99
C VAL A 19 14.16 12.05 -30.61
N PRO A 20 14.46 12.08 -31.91
CA PRO A 20 15.29 11.06 -32.54
C PRO A 20 16.77 11.33 -32.21
N GLU A 21 17.56 10.27 -32.10
CA GLU A 21 19.00 10.36 -31.89
C GLU A 21 19.74 9.26 -32.68
N SER A 22 20.99 9.54 -33.04
CA SER A 22 21.94 8.56 -33.55
C SER A 22 23.24 8.62 -32.75
N ASN A 23 23.66 7.47 -32.26
CA ASN A 23 24.85 7.28 -31.45
C ASN A 23 26.08 6.85 -32.30
N LEU A 24 25.92 6.78 -33.63
CA LEU A 24 26.98 6.43 -34.58
C LEU A 24 27.05 7.49 -35.68
N GLU A 25 28.25 8.05 -35.91
CA GLU A 25 28.46 9.15 -36.88
C GLU A 25 27.98 8.82 -38.31
N SER A 26 28.01 7.55 -38.69
CA SER A 26 27.63 7.08 -40.03
C SER A 26 26.17 6.64 -40.15
N VAL A 27 25.38 6.75 -39.08
CA VAL A 27 23.96 6.34 -39.07
C VAL A 27 23.09 7.60 -38.93
N PRO A 28 22.15 7.86 -39.84
CA PRO A 28 21.26 9.01 -39.71
C PRO A 28 20.29 8.83 -38.54
N GLU A 29 19.74 9.94 -38.03
CA GLU A 29 18.63 9.90 -37.08
C GLU A 29 17.42 9.16 -37.68
N PRO A 30 16.66 8.40 -36.86
CA PRO A 30 15.47 7.71 -37.34
C PRO A 30 14.36 8.70 -37.72
N GLU A 31 13.72 8.45 -38.86
CA GLU A 31 12.54 9.21 -39.28
C GLU A 31 11.29 8.66 -38.61
N ILE A 32 10.57 9.51 -37.90
CA ILE A 32 9.36 9.15 -37.17
C ILE A 32 8.19 9.98 -37.68
N GLN A 33 7.13 9.30 -38.09
CA GLN A 33 5.89 9.93 -38.51
C GLN A 33 4.74 9.48 -37.61
N LEU A 34 4.14 10.43 -36.91
CA LEU A 34 2.94 10.19 -36.11
C LEU A 34 1.72 10.20 -37.02
N GLN A 35 0.89 9.16 -36.93
CA GLN A 35 -0.34 8.99 -37.69
C GLN A 35 -1.53 8.88 -36.75
N LEU A 36 -2.68 9.44 -37.15
CA LEU A 36 -3.92 9.33 -36.39
C LEU A 36 -4.57 7.96 -36.62
N LEU A 37 -5.11 7.39 -35.56
CA LEU A 37 -5.83 6.12 -35.58
C LEU A 37 -7.18 6.28 -34.86
N ASP A 38 -8.27 6.06 -35.59
CA ASP A 38 -9.61 6.09 -35.02
C ASP A 38 -9.98 4.73 -34.43
N LEU A 39 -9.99 4.66 -33.10
CA LEU A 39 -10.39 3.48 -32.32
C LEU A 39 -11.75 3.64 -31.63
N THR A 40 -12.56 4.63 -32.03
CA THR A 40 -13.89 4.87 -31.43
C THR A 40 -14.80 3.66 -31.54
N LYS A 41 -14.72 2.88 -32.63
CA LYS A 41 -15.44 1.61 -32.80
C LYS A 41 -15.06 0.52 -31.78
N LYS A 42 -13.91 0.65 -31.12
CA LYS A 42 -13.44 -0.21 -30.03
C LYS A 42 -13.70 0.38 -28.65
N GLY A 43 -14.46 1.47 -28.54
CA GLY A 43 -14.82 2.12 -27.28
C GLY A 43 -13.82 3.17 -26.78
N HIS A 44 -12.82 3.56 -27.57
CA HIS A 44 -11.91 4.65 -27.19
C HIS A 44 -12.63 6.01 -27.27
N LEU A 45 -12.32 6.90 -26.33
CA LEU A 45 -12.99 8.21 -26.20
C LEU A 45 -12.51 9.28 -27.20
N GLY A 46 -11.51 8.98 -28.04
CA GLY A 46 -10.95 9.91 -29.00
C GLY A 46 -9.99 9.26 -29.99
N LEU A 47 -9.42 10.08 -30.87
CA LEU A 47 -8.39 9.64 -31.81
C LEU A 47 -7.13 9.23 -31.05
N SER A 48 -6.57 8.08 -31.41
CA SER A 48 -5.27 7.62 -30.96
C SER A 48 -4.18 8.10 -31.93
N VAL A 49 -2.93 8.01 -31.50
CA VAL A 49 -1.76 8.25 -32.36
C VAL A 49 -0.89 7.01 -32.36
N TYR A 50 -0.40 6.64 -33.53
CA TYR A 50 0.55 5.54 -33.69
C TYR A 50 1.67 5.93 -34.64
N SER A 51 2.75 5.16 -34.61
CA SER A 51 3.85 5.27 -35.56
C SER A 51 4.43 3.87 -35.79
N GLU A 52 4.76 3.57 -37.03
CA GLU A 52 5.48 2.35 -37.42
C GLU A 52 6.85 2.77 -37.93
N PHE A 53 7.91 2.25 -37.30
CA PHE A 53 9.29 2.54 -37.67
C PHE A 53 10.19 1.35 -37.30
N CYS A 54 11.30 1.22 -38.01
CA CYS A 54 12.35 0.26 -37.71
C CYS A 54 13.59 1.01 -37.26
N LEU A 55 14.15 0.64 -36.11
CA LEU A 55 15.43 1.17 -35.66
C LEU A 55 16.56 0.24 -36.12
N THR A 56 17.64 0.83 -36.62
CA THR A 56 18.91 0.12 -36.81
C THR A 56 19.84 0.36 -35.63
N GLU A 57 20.91 -0.43 -35.54
CA GLU A 57 21.96 -0.21 -34.55
C GLU A 57 22.45 1.25 -34.58
N GLY A 58 22.57 1.85 -33.40
CA GLY A 58 22.93 3.26 -33.24
C GLY A 58 21.76 4.24 -33.19
N GLN A 59 20.57 3.89 -33.69
CA GLN A 59 19.40 4.77 -33.64
C GLN A 59 18.61 4.59 -32.34
N ALA A 60 18.10 5.70 -31.81
CA ALA A 60 17.14 5.68 -30.72
C ALA A 60 16.10 6.80 -30.88
N VAL A 61 14.96 6.64 -30.22
CA VAL A 61 13.88 7.61 -30.18
C VAL A 61 13.37 7.70 -28.76
N THR A 62 13.38 8.90 -28.20
CA THR A 62 12.73 9.17 -26.92
C THR A 62 11.37 9.77 -27.17
N PHE A 63 10.31 9.13 -26.66
CA PHE A 63 8.95 9.67 -26.67
C PHE A 63 8.68 10.42 -25.36
N ILE A 64 8.11 11.61 -25.47
CA ILE A 64 7.84 12.50 -24.34
C ILE A 64 6.34 12.77 -24.31
N LEU A 65 5.66 12.27 -23.28
CA LEU A 65 4.28 12.63 -22.95
C LEU A 65 4.31 13.61 -21.78
N ARG A 66 3.70 14.78 -21.94
CA ARG A 66 3.69 15.82 -20.89
C ARG A 66 2.44 16.68 -20.95
N THR A 67 2.15 17.38 -19.86
CA THR A 67 1.20 18.50 -19.86
C THR A 67 1.90 19.72 -20.48
N PRO A 68 1.35 20.34 -21.54
CA PRO A 68 1.95 21.50 -22.15
C PRO A 68 1.89 22.72 -21.21
N GLY A 69 2.93 23.56 -21.24
CA GLY A 69 2.94 24.82 -20.49
C GLY A 69 1.88 25.80 -20.97
N GLN A 70 1.51 26.79 -20.15
CA GLN A 70 0.43 27.76 -20.45
C GLN A 70 0.73 28.67 -21.66
N ARG A 71 1.97 28.70 -22.17
CA ARG A 71 2.37 29.51 -23.33
C ARG A 71 2.39 28.68 -24.61
N ALA A 72 1.58 29.08 -25.59
CA ALA A 72 1.66 28.56 -26.94
C ALA A 72 2.88 29.18 -27.65
N TYR A 73 3.85 28.34 -28.03
CA TYR A 73 4.90 28.74 -28.98
C TYR A 73 4.40 28.46 -30.40
N PRO A 74 4.61 29.38 -31.37
CA PRO A 74 4.30 29.09 -32.76
C PRO A 74 5.10 27.86 -33.21
N ASP A 75 4.44 26.95 -33.93
CA ASP A 75 5.10 25.81 -34.56
C ASP A 75 6.17 26.38 -35.49
N ALA A 76 7.44 26.05 -35.25
CA ALA A 76 8.54 26.54 -36.06
C ALA A 76 8.39 26.00 -37.49
N ASP A 77 7.86 26.85 -38.37
CA ASP A 77 7.81 26.61 -39.80
C ASP A 77 9.25 26.70 -40.34
N ILE A 78 9.71 25.64 -41.02
CA ILE A 78 11.12 25.39 -41.38
C ILE A 78 11.65 26.35 -42.47
N HIS A 79 10.91 27.42 -42.78
CA HIS A 79 11.31 28.47 -43.71
C HIS A 79 11.48 29.87 -43.10
N ALA A 80 11.32 30.02 -41.78
CA ALA A 80 11.61 31.27 -41.10
C ALA A 80 13.13 31.52 -41.03
N VAL A 81 13.56 32.49 -41.84
CA VAL A 81 14.92 32.97 -42.05
C VAL A 81 15.65 33.21 -40.72
N LEU A 82 16.93 32.84 -40.68
CA LEU A 82 17.92 33.01 -39.59
C LEU A 82 17.84 34.34 -38.81
N ALA A 83 17.26 35.39 -39.41
CA ALA A 83 17.02 36.69 -38.80
C ALA A 83 15.91 36.70 -37.71
N GLU A 84 14.87 35.86 -37.82
CA GLU A 84 13.81 35.78 -36.79
C GLU A 84 14.25 34.98 -35.55
N LEU A 85 15.15 34.00 -35.72
CA LEU A 85 15.76 33.24 -34.63
C LEU A 85 16.68 34.10 -33.74
N VAL A 86 17.30 35.13 -34.30
CA VAL A 86 18.17 36.06 -33.55
C VAL A 86 17.36 37.14 -32.83
N LEU A 87 16.19 37.52 -33.36
CA LEU A 87 15.28 38.50 -32.72
C LEU A 87 14.39 37.89 -31.63
N THR A 88 14.13 36.58 -31.67
CA THR A 88 13.38 35.85 -30.62
C THR A 88 14.25 35.35 -29.47
N ALA A 89 15.58 35.45 -29.59
CA ALA A 89 16.53 35.06 -28.54
C ALA A 89 16.41 35.88 -27.24
N SER A 90 15.66 36.99 -27.24
CA SER A 90 15.35 37.79 -26.04
C SER A 90 14.05 37.39 -25.33
N ASP A 91 13.20 36.55 -25.91
CA ASP A 91 12.07 35.94 -25.21
C ASP A 91 12.48 34.53 -24.77
N LEU A 92 13.18 34.48 -23.63
CA LEU A 92 13.51 33.23 -22.95
C LEU A 92 12.25 32.35 -22.88
N ARG A 93 12.31 31.15 -23.50
CA ARG A 93 11.30 30.13 -23.26
C ARG A 93 11.07 30.03 -21.76
N ALA A 94 9.81 29.94 -21.38
CA ALA A 94 9.42 29.77 -20.00
C ALA A 94 10.17 28.54 -19.42
N PRO A 95 10.75 28.63 -18.20
CA PRO A 95 11.54 27.55 -17.61
C PRO A 95 10.83 26.20 -17.53
N ASP A 96 9.50 26.22 -17.53
CA ASP A 96 8.58 25.07 -17.53
C ASP A 96 8.33 24.46 -18.92
N ASP A 97 8.83 25.05 -20.01
CA ASP A 97 8.78 24.47 -21.37
C ASP A 97 10.14 24.57 -22.11
N PRO A 98 11.17 23.81 -21.68
CA PRO A 98 12.49 23.84 -22.31
C PRO A 98 12.50 23.22 -23.71
N MET A 99 13.55 23.49 -24.50
CA MET A 99 13.81 22.73 -25.72
C MET A 99 14.05 21.26 -25.39
N LEU A 100 13.23 20.37 -25.97
CA LEU A 100 13.41 18.93 -25.86
C LEU A 100 14.57 18.49 -26.77
N THR A 101 15.77 18.42 -26.20
CA THR A 101 16.98 17.94 -26.87
C THR A 101 17.38 16.57 -26.35
N ALA A 102 18.15 15.81 -27.14
CA ALA A 102 18.69 14.52 -26.69
C ALA A 102 19.55 14.67 -25.42
N HIS A 103 20.31 15.77 -25.33
CA HIS A 103 21.07 16.11 -24.13
C HIS A 103 20.15 16.31 -22.91
N LEU A 104 19.08 17.10 -23.04
CA LEU A 104 18.12 17.28 -21.94
C LEU A 104 17.47 15.95 -21.52
N MET A 105 17.06 15.12 -22.48
CA MET A 105 16.46 13.81 -22.17
C MET A 105 17.42 12.91 -21.40
N ARG A 106 18.69 12.91 -21.79
CA ARG A 106 19.76 12.19 -21.10
C ARG A 106 19.98 12.70 -19.68
N GLU A 107 20.12 14.02 -19.51
CA GLU A 107 20.29 14.64 -18.18
C GLU A 107 19.09 14.34 -17.27
N LEU A 108 17.85 14.41 -17.77
CA LEU A 108 16.65 14.07 -17.00
C LEU A 108 16.60 12.58 -16.63
N PHE A 109 16.98 11.70 -17.54
CA PHE A 109 17.05 10.26 -17.28
C PHE A 109 18.13 9.93 -16.24
N GLU A 110 19.33 10.50 -16.38
CA GLU A 110 20.43 10.35 -15.43
C GLU A 110 20.07 10.93 -14.06
N ALA A 111 19.48 12.13 -14.01
CA ALA A 111 19.00 12.74 -12.77
C ALA A 111 17.94 11.87 -12.08
N THR A 112 16.99 11.33 -12.85
CA THR A 112 15.95 10.41 -12.34
C THR A 112 16.58 9.14 -11.76
N ASN A 113 17.51 8.51 -12.49
CA ASN A 113 18.21 7.33 -12.01
C ASN A 113 19.06 7.62 -10.78
N ASN A 114 19.77 8.75 -10.75
CA ASN A 114 20.58 9.16 -9.62
C ASN A 114 19.73 9.40 -8.38
N TYR A 115 18.58 10.06 -8.53
CA TYR A 115 17.63 10.25 -7.45
C TYR A 115 17.15 8.90 -6.87
N TRP A 116 16.62 8.00 -7.70
CA TRP A 116 16.10 6.73 -7.23
C TRP A 116 17.18 5.81 -6.66
N ASN A 117 18.37 5.77 -7.26
CA ASN A 117 19.50 5.01 -6.75
C ASN A 117 20.01 5.58 -5.41
N ALA A 118 20.14 6.90 -5.30
CA ALA A 118 20.53 7.55 -4.04
C ALA A 118 19.47 7.30 -2.96
N TRP A 119 18.19 7.37 -3.33
CA TRP A 119 17.07 7.10 -2.45
C TRP A 119 17.14 5.68 -1.90
N ILE A 120 17.13 4.65 -2.76
CA ILE A 120 17.06 3.24 -2.34
C ILE A 120 18.32 2.78 -1.59
N ARG A 121 19.49 3.37 -1.88
CA ARG A 121 20.75 3.08 -1.16
C ARG A 121 20.70 3.38 0.34
N ARG A 122 19.73 4.20 0.80
CA ARG A 122 19.51 4.48 2.23
C ARG A 122 18.82 3.33 2.97
N SER A 123 18.27 2.34 2.24
CA SER A 123 17.67 1.15 2.85
C SER A 123 18.66 0.43 3.76
N THR A 124 18.26 0.19 5.00
CA THR A 124 19.06 -0.48 6.03
C THR A 124 18.91 -2.01 5.99
N TYR A 125 18.10 -2.54 5.09
CA TYR A 125 17.85 -3.98 4.98
C TYR A 125 19.05 -4.74 4.39
N GLN A 126 19.54 -5.73 5.14
CA GLN A 126 20.66 -6.61 4.77
C GLN A 126 20.28 -8.10 4.74
N GLY A 127 18.98 -8.39 4.71
CA GLY A 127 18.48 -9.76 4.66
C GLY A 127 18.58 -10.41 3.29
N SER A 128 18.24 -11.70 3.21
CA SER A 128 18.41 -12.53 2.00
C SER A 128 17.58 -12.05 0.80
N TRP A 129 16.45 -11.37 1.02
CA TRP A 129 15.50 -10.99 -0.03
C TRP A 129 15.59 -9.51 -0.42
N LYS A 130 16.84 -9.00 -0.52
CA LYS A 130 17.11 -7.57 -0.70
C LYS A 130 16.46 -6.99 -1.97
N GLU A 131 16.44 -7.74 -3.05
CA GLU A 131 15.85 -7.29 -4.32
C GLU A 131 14.34 -7.10 -4.20
N ALA A 132 13.61 -8.08 -3.67
CA ALA A 132 12.17 -8.02 -3.45
C ALA A 132 11.78 -6.89 -2.48
N VAL A 133 12.55 -6.72 -1.40
CA VAL A 133 12.36 -5.62 -0.43
C VAL A 133 12.59 -4.26 -1.09
N ASN A 134 13.68 -4.11 -1.85
CA ASN A 134 13.99 -2.84 -2.50
C ASN A 134 12.96 -2.49 -3.58
N ARG A 135 12.51 -3.47 -4.37
CA ARG A 135 11.44 -3.27 -5.36
C ARG A 135 10.14 -2.83 -4.68
N SER A 136 9.78 -3.49 -3.58
CA SER A 136 8.60 -3.13 -2.79
C SER A 136 8.71 -1.73 -2.20
N ALA A 137 9.89 -1.33 -1.71
CA ALA A 137 10.11 0.02 -1.19
C ALA A 137 9.94 1.10 -2.29
N LEU A 138 10.47 0.84 -3.49
CA LEU A 138 10.28 1.73 -4.64
C LEU A 138 8.80 1.84 -5.03
N ALA A 139 8.09 0.71 -5.07
CA ALA A 139 6.65 0.69 -5.34
C ALA A 139 5.89 1.54 -4.32
N LEU A 140 6.13 1.34 -3.02
CA LEU A 140 5.50 2.13 -1.97
C LEU A 140 5.83 3.63 -2.10
N LYS A 141 7.07 3.99 -2.39
CA LYS A 141 7.47 5.40 -2.59
C LYS A 141 6.74 6.04 -3.77
N LEU A 142 6.47 5.30 -4.84
CA LEU A 142 5.71 5.77 -6.00
C LEU A 142 4.21 5.95 -5.70
N LEU A 143 3.68 5.33 -4.65
CA LEU A 143 2.30 5.53 -4.19
C LEU A 143 2.13 6.76 -3.28
N ILE A 144 3.22 7.45 -2.94
CA ILE A 144 3.20 8.65 -2.10
C ILE A 144 2.99 9.88 -2.96
N TYR A 145 1.94 10.63 -2.66
CA TYR A 145 1.73 11.97 -3.20
C TYR A 145 2.65 12.96 -2.50
N GLU A 146 3.78 13.25 -3.13
CA GLU A 146 4.90 14.04 -2.58
C GLU A 146 4.50 15.35 -1.87
N PRO A 147 3.57 16.18 -2.40
CA PRO A 147 3.25 17.46 -1.77
C PRO A 147 2.63 17.35 -0.38
N THR A 148 2.05 16.20 -0.04
CA THR A 148 1.38 15.99 1.26
C THR A 148 1.87 14.77 2.00
N GLY A 149 2.56 13.84 1.34
CA GLY A 149 2.89 12.53 1.91
C GLY A 149 1.73 11.53 1.90
N ALA A 150 0.52 11.90 1.46
CA ALA A 150 -0.61 10.99 1.38
C ALA A 150 -0.29 9.76 0.52
N VAL A 151 -0.68 8.57 0.97
CA VAL A 151 -0.41 7.31 0.27
C VAL A 151 -1.70 6.78 -0.33
N ILE A 152 -1.71 6.46 -1.63
CA ILE A 152 -2.83 5.75 -2.26
C ILE A 152 -2.69 4.24 -2.07
N ALA A 153 -3.79 3.51 -1.97
CA ALA A 153 -3.75 2.06 -1.81
C ALA A 153 -3.22 1.34 -3.08
N SER A 154 -3.58 1.84 -4.26
CA SER A 154 -3.12 1.33 -5.56
C SER A 154 -3.34 2.38 -6.67
N PRO A 155 -2.55 2.39 -7.76
CA PRO A 155 -2.76 3.33 -8.87
C PRO A 155 -3.85 2.86 -9.85
N THR A 156 -4.49 1.70 -9.63
CA THR A 156 -5.53 1.16 -10.53
C THR A 156 -6.95 1.59 -10.19
N PHE A 157 -7.77 1.62 -11.24
CA PHE A 157 -9.20 1.95 -11.18
C PHE A 157 -10.00 0.66 -11.00
N SER A 158 -10.48 0.38 -9.79
CA SER A 158 -11.57 -0.59 -9.54
C SER A 158 -11.47 -1.88 -10.36
N LEU A 159 -10.27 -2.47 -10.42
CA LEU A 159 -10.11 -3.74 -11.12
C LEU A 159 -10.88 -4.81 -10.35
N PRO A 160 -11.77 -5.57 -10.99
CA PRO A 160 -12.60 -6.51 -10.27
C PRO A 160 -11.75 -7.66 -9.71
N GLU A 161 -12.09 -8.14 -8.51
CA GLU A 161 -11.42 -9.30 -7.86
C GLU A 161 -11.47 -10.56 -8.75
N TYR A 162 -12.44 -10.66 -9.66
CA TYR A 162 -12.48 -11.68 -10.72
C TYR A 162 -12.96 -11.11 -12.06
N ILE A 163 -12.58 -11.74 -13.17
CA ILE A 163 -12.96 -11.29 -14.52
C ILE A 163 -14.48 -11.31 -14.68
N GLY A 164 -15.07 -10.15 -14.93
CA GLY A 164 -16.53 -9.98 -15.04
C GLY A 164 -17.25 -9.78 -13.70
N GLY A 165 -16.50 -9.60 -12.61
CA GLY A 165 -17.06 -9.43 -11.28
C GLY A 165 -17.53 -8.05 -10.91
N THR A 166 -18.37 -8.01 -9.87
CA THR A 166 -18.95 -6.79 -9.30
C THR A 166 -18.17 -6.26 -8.10
N ARG A 167 -17.24 -7.06 -7.55
CA ARG A 167 -16.32 -6.67 -6.48
C ARG A 167 -15.23 -5.76 -7.03
N ASN A 168 -15.51 -4.47 -7.02
CA ASN A 168 -14.59 -3.46 -7.52
C ASN A 168 -14.54 -2.27 -6.56
N TRP A 169 -13.32 -1.74 -6.36
CA TRP A 169 -13.06 -0.64 -5.43
C TRP A 169 -11.99 0.29 -6.01
N ASP A 170 -12.25 1.60 -6.00
CA ASP A 170 -11.28 2.58 -6.50
C ASP A 170 -10.19 2.84 -5.45
N TYR A 171 -9.02 2.27 -5.67
CA TYR A 171 -7.91 2.26 -4.71
C TYR A 171 -6.97 3.46 -4.83
N ARG A 172 -7.30 4.43 -5.70
CA ARG A 172 -6.51 5.66 -5.86
C ARG A 172 -6.73 6.68 -4.73
N ALA A 173 -7.55 6.33 -3.73
CA ALA A 173 -7.77 7.12 -2.54
C ALA A 173 -6.79 6.74 -1.42
N SER A 174 -6.69 7.60 -0.41
CA SER A 174 -5.86 7.36 0.77
C SER A 174 -6.68 6.81 1.92
N TRP A 175 -6.34 5.59 2.35
CA TRP A 175 -6.84 4.98 3.58
C TRP A 175 -5.84 5.21 4.71
N ILE A 176 -6.34 5.55 5.90
CA ILE A 176 -5.50 5.69 7.10
C ILE A 176 -4.75 4.39 7.39
N ARG A 177 -5.41 3.24 7.20
CA ARG A 177 -4.84 1.89 7.31
C ARG A 177 -3.58 1.70 6.47
N ASP A 178 -3.76 1.70 5.16
CA ASP A 178 -2.75 1.38 4.16
C ASP A 178 -1.53 2.31 4.30
N SER A 179 -1.82 3.57 4.58
CA SER A 179 -0.82 4.59 4.78
C SER A 179 -0.06 4.40 6.11
N SER A 180 -0.75 4.01 7.20
CA SER A 180 -0.14 3.67 8.50
C SER A 180 0.84 2.49 8.38
N PHE A 181 0.44 1.46 7.65
CA PHE A 181 1.26 0.29 7.37
C PHE A 181 2.43 0.62 6.42
N THR A 182 2.21 1.42 5.38
CA THR A 182 3.27 1.90 4.47
C THR A 182 4.35 2.63 5.24
N LEU A 183 3.94 3.51 6.15
CA LEU A 183 4.84 4.25 7.01
C LEU A 183 5.70 3.32 7.87
N TYR A 184 5.08 2.31 8.50
CA TYR A 184 5.81 1.31 9.28
C TYR A 184 6.91 0.61 8.45
N ALA A 185 6.59 0.18 7.23
CA ALA A 185 7.57 -0.46 6.35
C ALA A 185 8.73 0.49 6.00
N LEU A 186 8.44 1.73 5.61
CA LEU A 186 9.45 2.71 5.25
C LEU A 186 10.38 3.06 6.42
N ILE A 187 9.82 3.29 7.61
CA ILE A 187 10.58 3.52 8.85
C ILE A 187 11.51 2.34 9.15
N ARG A 188 11.02 1.10 8.99
CA ARG A 188 11.82 -0.11 9.24
C ARG A 188 12.97 -0.30 8.26
N LEU A 189 12.85 0.28 7.06
CA LEU A 189 13.91 0.34 6.08
C LEU A 189 14.86 1.54 6.29
N GLY A 190 14.58 2.44 7.22
CA GLY A 190 15.40 3.63 7.50
C GLY A 190 15.00 4.87 6.71
N PHE A 191 13.86 4.84 6.00
CA PHE A 191 13.29 6.01 5.32
C PHE A 191 12.48 6.84 6.31
N THR A 192 13.15 7.77 7.00
CA THR A 192 12.52 8.61 8.04
C THR A 192 11.99 9.94 7.54
N HIS A 193 12.41 10.42 6.35
CA HIS A 193 11.92 11.69 5.80
C HIS A 193 10.47 11.60 5.34
N GLU A 194 10.20 10.68 4.41
CA GLU A 194 8.85 10.34 3.95
C GLU A 194 7.92 10.03 5.12
N ALA A 195 8.51 9.42 6.15
CA ALA A 195 7.81 9.08 7.35
C ALA A 195 7.32 10.28 8.15
N ASN A 196 8.15 11.32 8.26
CA ASN A 196 7.77 12.53 8.97
C ASN A 196 6.74 13.34 8.17
N ASP A 197 6.91 13.47 6.85
CA ASP A 197 5.96 14.22 6.00
C ASP A 197 4.55 13.63 6.08
N TYR A 198 4.44 12.31 6.02
CA TYR A 198 3.16 11.62 6.17
C TYR A 198 2.58 11.73 7.60
N MET A 199 3.43 11.69 8.64
CA MET A 199 2.98 11.93 10.02
C MET A 199 2.37 13.33 10.19
N ASP A 200 2.94 14.35 9.53
CA ASP A 200 2.40 15.71 9.54
C ASP A 200 1.03 15.77 8.82
N PHE A 201 0.90 15.09 7.67
CA PHE A 201 -0.40 14.95 7.00
C PHE A 201 -1.45 14.28 7.89
N ILE A 202 -1.10 13.18 8.55
CA ILE A 202 -2.00 12.48 9.46
C ILE A 202 -2.37 13.34 10.66
N PHE A 203 -1.42 14.10 11.21
CA PHE A 203 -1.71 15.01 12.31
C PHE A 203 -2.77 16.04 11.93
N ASP A 204 -2.66 16.61 10.73
CA ASP A 204 -3.68 17.53 10.22
C ASP A 204 -5.04 16.85 10.05
N ARG A 205 -5.08 15.55 9.74
CA ARG A 205 -6.33 14.77 9.69
C ARG A 205 -6.89 14.48 11.08
N VAL A 206 -6.05 14.13 12.05
CA VAL A 206 -6.49 13.88 13.44
C VAL A 206 -7.08 15.14 14.08
N LYS A 207 -6.66 16.34 13.65
CA LYS A 207 -7.28 17.60 14.05
C LYS A 207 -8.63 17.88 13.36
N GLN A 208 -8.90 17.23 12.24
CA GLN A 208 -10.10 17.41 11.42
C GLN A 208 -11.08 16.24 11.63
N LYS A 209 -11.38 15.93 12.91
CA LYS A 209 -12.42 14.95 13.29
C LYS A 209 -13.81 15.44 12.86
N ASN A 210 -14.72 14.50 12.66
CA ASN A 210 -16.14 14.79 12.53
C ASN A 210 -16.71 15.31 13.86
N ASP A 211 -17.90 15.92 13.84
CA ASP A 211 -18.56 16.50 15.02
C ASP A 211 -18.82 15.45 16.14
N ASP A 212 -18.93 14.17 15.79
CA ASP A 212 -19.12 13.06 16.72
C ASP A 212 -17.79 12.54 17.35
N GLY A 213 -16.65 13.08 16.90
CA GLY A 213 -15.30 12.71 17.31
C GLY A 213 -14.64 11.62 16.45
N SER A 214 -15.33 11.06 15.46
CA SER A 214 -14.79 10.05 14.55
C SER A 214 -13.80 10.63 13.53
N LEU A 215 -12.90 9.79 13.01
CA LEU A 215 -12.04 10.13 11.89
C LEU A 215 -12.66 9.72 10.55
N LYS A 216 -12.38 10.47 9.50
CA LYS A 216 -12.68 10.06 8.13
C LYS A 216 -11.74 8.90 7.74
N ILE A 217 -12.33 7.74 7.47
CA ILE A 217 -11.62 6.49 7.14
C ILE A 217 -10.79 6.62 5.87
N MET A 218 -11.38 7.28 4.86
CA MET A 218 -10.82 7.41 3.53
C MET A 218 -11.01 8.83 3.00
N ILE A 219 -10.03 9.31 2.24
CA ILE A 219 -10.01 10.64 1.65
C ILE A 219 -9.95 10.49 0.13
N GLY A 220 -11.04 10.86 -0.57
CA GLY A 220 -11.08 10.95 -2.03
C GLY A 220 -12.21 10.20 -2.75
N ASN A 221 -12.97 9.31 -2.09
CA ASN A 221 -14.14 8.64 -2.69
C ASN A 221 -15.32 8.48 -1.69
N GLY A 222 -16.43 7.89 -2.16
CA GLY A 222 -17.74 7.78 -1.49
C GLY A 222 -17.93 6.73 -0.37
N ALA A 223 -16.91 6.05 0.15
CA ALA A 223 -17.07 5.19 1.35
C ALA A 223 -17.10 5.97 2.68
N ILE A 224 -17.59 7.22 2.65
CA ILE A 224 -17.56 8.18 3.76
C ILE A 224 -18.40 7.71 4.96
N ASP A 225 -19.39 6.84 4.73
CA ASP A 225 -20.40 6.45 5.73
C ASP A 225 -20.11 5.08 6.41
N HIS A 226 -19.02 4.40 6.04
CA HIS A 226 -18.65 3.13 6.69
C HIS A 226 -18.16 3.36 8.11
N VAL A 227 -18.46 2.45 9.04
CA VAL A 227 -17.91 2.47 10.40
C VAL A 227 -16.85 1.37 10.48
N GLN A 228 -15.58 1.76 10.50
CA GLN A 228 -14.42 0.89 10.74
C GLN A 228 -13.76 1.36 12.03
N LEU A 229 -13.70 0.50 13.03
CA LEU A 229 -13.11 0.86 14.33
C LEU A 229 -11.66 0.36 14.47
N ASP A 230 -11.24 -0.54 13.58
CA ASP A 230 -9.87 -1.03 13.49
C ASP A 230 -8.85 0.07 13.11
N ILE A 231 -9.26 1.07 12.32
CA ILE A 231 -8.38 2.16 11.85
C ILE A 231 -7.68 2.91 12.98
N TYR A 232 -8.31 2.99 14.16
CA TYR A 232 -7.75 3.66 15.32
C TYR A 232 -6.53 2.91 15.85
N GLY A 233 -6.55 1.58 15.79
CA GLY A 233 -5.42 0.75 16.17
C GLY A 233 -4.24 0.91 15.24
N GLU A 234 -4.50 0.90 13.94
CA GLU A 234 -3.49 1.03 12.89
C GLU A 234 -2.80 2.38 12.95
N LEU A 235 -3.61 3.44 13.09
CA LEU A 235 -3.14 4.80 13.29
C LEU A 235 -2.30 4.93 14.57
N MET A 236 -2.78 4.39 15.68
CA MET A 236 -2.04 4.48 16.96
C MET A 236 -0.76 3.64 16.97
N ASP A 237 -0.72 2.50 16.29
CA ASP A 237 0.51 1.72 16.11
C ASP A 237 1.51 2.51 15.26
N CYS A 238 1.04 3.16 14.21
CA CYS A 238 1.84 4.05 13.37
C CYS A 238 2.43 5.23 14.16
N ILE A 239 1.62 5.95 14.94
CA ILE A 239 2.06 7.06 15.80
C ILE A 239 3.09 6.56 16.82
N TYR A 240 2.87 5.40 17.42
CA TYR A 240 3.80 4.80 18.38
C TYR A 240 5.15 4.46 17.75
N LEU A 241 5.15 3.94 16.52
CA LEU A 241 6.36 3.64 15.76
C LEU A 241 7.07 4.91 15.30
N GLY A 242 6.33 5.91 14.84
CA GLY A 242 6.84 7.25 14.53
C GLY A 242 7.56 7.87 15.73
N GLN A 243 6.99 7.78 16.94
CA GLN A 243 7.65 8.21 18.18
C GLN A 243 8.92 7.41 18.50
N LYS A 244 9.04 6.16 18.04
CA LYS A 244 10.21 5.31 18.32
C LYS A 244 11.37 5.56 17.36
N TYR A 245 11.09 5.89 16.10
CA TYR A 245 12.10 5.92 15.04
C TYR A 245 12.17 7.23 14.25
N GLY A 246 11.14 8.07 14.32
CA GLY A 246 11.05 9.39 13.68
C GLY A 246 11.12 10.53 14.68
N ARG A 247 10.49 11.66 14.34
CA ARG A 247 10.44 12.85 15.20
C ARG A 247 9.60 12.60 16.48
N PRO A 248 10.10 12.95 17.68
CA PRO A 248 9.32 12.85 18.90
C PRO A 248 8.04 13.70 18.89
N LEU A 249 6.98 13.19 19.52
CA LEU A 249 5.70 13.88 19.65
C LEU A 249 5.85 15.14 20.51
N GLY A 250 5.30 16.26 20.02
CA GLY A 250 5.10 17.49 20.78
C GLY A 250 3.83 17.44 21.66
N TYR A 251 3.63 18.46 22.48
CA TYR A 251 2.48 18.53 23.39
C TYR A 251 1.13 18.56 22.66
N ASP A 252 0.99 19.38 21.61
CA ASP A 252 -0.28 19.49 20.88
C ASP A 252 -0.67 18.18 20.19
N MET A 253 0.32 17.47 19.64
CA MET A 253 0.12 16.13 19.09
C MET A 253 -0.26 15.12 20.18
N TRP A 254 0.36 15.20 21.35
CA TRP A 254 -0.05 14.38 22.48
C TRP A 254 -1.51 14.63 22.90
N VAL A 255 -1.97 15.89 22.91
CA VAL A 255 -3.37 16.21 23.22
C VAL A 255 -4.32 15.55 22.21
N ALA A 256 -4.01 15.64 20.92
CA ALA A 256 -4.80 15.02 19.86
C ALA A 256 -4.83 13.48 19.96
N VAL A 257 -3.67 12.86 20.26
CA VAL A 257 -3.55 11.42 20.54
C VAL A 257 -4.38 11.01 21.75
N ARG A 258 -4.34 11.81 22.83
CA ARG A 258 -5.11 11.54 24.04
C ARG A 258 -6.60 11.54 23.77
N GLU A 259 -7.09 12.54 23.03
CA GLU A 259 -8.50 12.59 22.62
C GLU A 259 -8.89 11.39 21.74
N LEU A 260 -7.99 10.93 20.86
CA LEU A 260 -8.23 9.76 20.02
C LEU A 260 -8.44 8.50 20.86
N VAL A 261 -7.56 8.27 21.85
CA VAL A 261 -7.69 7.11 22.75
C VAL A 261 -8.96 7.22 23.60
N GLU A 262 -9.30 8.41 24.07
CA GLU A 262 -10.55 8.64 24.81
C GLU A 262 -11.80 8.39 23.95
N TYR A 263 -11.74 8.72 22.66
CA TYR A 263 -12.79 8.34 21.71
C TYR A 263 -12.88 6.82 21.55
N VAL A 264 -11.75 6.11 21.37
CA VAL A 264 -11.73 4.63 21.29
C VAL A 264 -12.36 4.01 22.54
N ILE A 265 -12.03 4.51 23.73
CA ILE A 265 -12.61 4.03 25.00
C ILE A 265 -14.13 4.22 25.04
N LYS A 266 -14.66 5.27 24.39
CA LYS A 266 -16.11 5.50 24.29
C LYS A 266 -16.81 4.51 23.36
N VAL A 267 -16.14 4.02 22.32
CA VAL A 267 -16.78 3.26 21.22
C VAL A 267 -16.33 1.80 21.10
N TYR A 268 -15.42 1.30 21.94
CA TYR A 268 -14.88 -0.07 21.79
C TYR A 268 -15.88 -1.21 21.93
N ASP A 269 -17.04 -0.95 22.53
CA ASP A 269 -18.12 -1.93 22.62
C ASP A 269 -19.11 -1.84 21.45
N GLN A 270 -18.86 -1.03 20.42
CA GLN A 270 -19.72 -0.94 19.23
C GLN A 270 -19.32 -1.96 18.15
N PRO A 271 -20.27 -2.49 17.38
CA PRO A 271 -19.95 -3.31 16.21
C PRO A 271 -19.48 -2.43 15.04
N ASP A 272 -18.77 -3.03 14.09
CA ASP A 272 -18.20 -2.35 12.92
C ASP A 272 -18.13 -3.26 11.68
N LEU A 273 -17.47 -2.81 10.62
CA LEU A 273 -17.33 -3.54 9.35
C LEU A 273 -15.94 -4.20 9.16
N SER A 274 -15.03 -4.07 10.12
CA SER A 274 -13.68 -4.65 10.10
C SER A 274 -12.82 -4.23 8.91
N ILE A 275 -11.61 -4.80 8.85
CA ILE A 275 -10.62 -4.57 7.78
C ILE A 275 -11.13 -4.95 6.39
N TRP A 276 -12.05 -5.91 6.31
CA TRP A 276 -12.62 -6.38 5.05
C TRP A 276 -13.76 -5.50 4.52
N GLU A 277 -14.16 -4.47 5.26
CA GLU A 277 -15.28 -3.58 4.91
C GLU A 277 -16.52 -4.35 4.49
N VAL A 278 -16.90 -5.36 5.28
CA VAL A 278 -18.00 -6.27 4.90
C VAL A 278 -19.25 -5.46 4.56
N ARG A 279 -19.94 -5.80 3.47
CA ARG A 279 -21.20 -5.14 3.09
C ARG A 279 -22.41 -5.76 3.79
N GLY A 280 -22.15 -6.72 4.68
CA GLY A 280 -23.12 -7.39 5.53
C GLY A 280 -23.43 -6.61 6.81
N LYS A 281 -23.81 -7.33 7.87
CA LYS A 281 -24.14 -6.74 9.17
C LYS A 281 -22.88 -6.34 9.93
N GLN A 282 -22.94 -5.20 10.62
CA GLN A 282 -21.95 -4.84 11.62
C GLN A 282 -21.92 -5.89 12.73
N LYS A 283 -20.72 -6.29 13.15
CA LYS A 283 -20.48 -7.29 14.19
C LYS A 283 -19.33 -6.86 15.10
N HIS A 284 -19.13 -7.56 16.20
CA HIS A 284 -17.92 -7.40 17.01
C HIS A 284 -16.78 -8.25 16.40
N PHE A 285 -16.25 -7.80 15.26
CA PHE A 285 -15.15 -8.49 14.58
C PHE A 285 -13.90 -8.56 15.46
N THR A 286 -13.35 -9.77 15.58
CA THR A 286 -12.21 -10.04 16.47
C THR A 286 -11.00 -9.20 16.07
N TYR A 287 -10.74 -9.01 14.77
CA TYR A 287 -9.70 -8.11 14.26
C TYR A 287 -9.88 -6.68 14.79
N SER A 288 -11.06 -6.09 14.61
CA SER A 288 -11.35 -4.74 15.09
C SER A 288 -11.16 -4.59 16.58
N LYS A 289 -11.61 -5.56 17.38
CA LYS A 289 -11.42 -5.54 18.83
C LYS A 289 -9.94 -5.58 19.21
N ILE A 290 -9.12 -6.39 18.52
CA ILE A 290 -7.67 -6.39 18.71
C ILE A 290 -7.07 -5.03 18.37
N MET A 291 -7.47 -4.42 17.26
CA MET A 291 -6.92 -3.12 16.85
C MET A 291 -7.38 -1.98 17.78
N MET A 292 -8.59 -2.03 18.31
CA MET A 292 -9.02 -1.10 19.36
C MET A 292 -8.22 -1.28 20.65
N TRP A 293 -7.90 -2.53 21.02
CA TRP A 293 -6.97 -2.80 22.13
C TRP A 293 -5.58 -2.22 21.85
N VAL A 294 -5.07 -2.36 20.63
CA VAL A 294 -3.79 -1.76 20.20
C VAL A 294 -3.84 -0.26 20.39
N ALA A 295 -4.91 0.42 19.97
CA ALA A 295 -5.04 1.87 20.12
C ALA A 295 -4.86 2.33 21.57
N ILE A 296 -5.54 1.66 22.50
CA ILE A 296 -5.47 1.97 23.93
C ILE A 296 -4.08 1.62 24.50
N ASP A 297 -3.55 0.43 24.20
CA ASP A 297 -2.22 0.01 24.67
C ASP A 297 -1.11 0.95 24.20
N ARG A 298 -1.11 1.36 22.92
CA ARG A 298 -0.13 2.32 22.39
C ARG A 298 -0.27 3.68 23.03
N GLY A 299 -1.49 4.14 23.30
CA GLY A 299 -1.73 5.36 24.08
C GLY A 299 -1.07 5.32 25.45
N ILE A 300 -1.26 4.24 26.20
CA ILE A 300 -0.66 4.05 27.53
C ILE A 300 0.87 4.06 27.44
N ARG A 301 1.45 3.30 26.50
CA ARG A 301 2.92 3.23 26.32
C ARG A 301 3.52 4.57 25.94
N LEU A 302 2.84 5.35 25.09
CA LEU A 302 3.25 6.72 24.75
C LEU A 302 3.25 7.63 25.99
N ALA A 303 2.18 7.58 26.79
CA ALA A 303 2.06 8.37 28.01
C ALA A 303 3.19 8.05 29.01
N GLU A 304 3.55 6.78 29.16
CA GLU A 304 4.59 6.32 30.08
C GLU A 304 5.99 6.69 29.58
N LYS A 305 6.30 6.34 28.33
CA LYS A 305 7.63 6.53 27.75
C LYS A 305 8.09 7.99 27.71
N ARG A 306 7.15 8.92 27.61
CA ARG A 306 7.41 10.37 27.52
C ARG A 306 6.96 11.15 28.75
N SER A 307 6.44 10.46 29.77
CA SER A 307 5.86 11.08 30.97
C SER A 307 4.80 12.14 30.63
N PHE A 308 3.99 11.89 29.60
CA PHE A 308 2.97 12.84 29.18
C PHE A 308 1.77 12.87 30.16
N PRO A 309 1.10 14.03 30.32
CA PRO A 309 -0.10 14.14 31.14
C PRO A 309 -1.26 13.28 30.62
N CYS A 310 -1.67 12.30 31.42
CA CYS A 310 -2.84 11.44 31.17
C CYS A 310 -3.73 11.41 32.42
N PRO A 311 -4.68 12.35 32.57
CA PRO A 311 -5.55 12.44 33.75
C PRO A 311 -6.42 11.19 33.95
N ARG A 312 -6.91 10.60 32.86
CA ARG A 312 -7.78 9.42 32.84
C ARG A 312 -7.01 8.10 32.73
N ARG A 313 -5.75 8.06 33.19
CA ARG A 313 -4.85 6.90 33.05
C ARG A 313 -5.45 5.58 33.56
N ASN A 314 -6.14 5.62 34.70
CA ASN A 314 -6.76 4.43 35.27
C ASN A 314 -7.87 3.88 34.36
N GLU A 315 -8.67 4.76 33.76
CA GLU A 315 -9.73 4.36 32.82
C GLU A 315 -9.14 3.71 31.57
N TRP A 316 -8.00 4.22 31.06
CA TRP A 316 -7.32 3.62 29.92
C TRP A 316 -6.83 2.20 30.23
N ILE A 317 -6.21 2.02 31.40
CA ILE A 317 -5.73 0.71 31.85
C ILE A 317 -6.90 -0.26 32.01
N THR A 318 -7.97 0.16 32.69
CA THR A 318 -9.19 -0.65 32.86
C THR A 318 -9.81 -1.03 31.51
N ALA A 319 -9.93 -0.08 30.57
CA ALA A 319 -10.49 -0.34 29.25
C ALA A 319 -9.63 -1.33 28.43
N ARG A 320 -8.30 -1.15 28.44
CA ARG A 320 -7.35 -2.07 27.79
C ARG A 320 -7.51 -3.49 28.35
N ASP A 321 -7.49 -3.63 29.67
CA ASP A 321 -7.52 -4.95 30.32
C ASP A 321 -8.88 -5.62 30.12
N THR A 322 -9.97 -4.86 30.24
CA THR A 322 -11.33 -5.35 29.96
C THR A 322 -11.45 -5.85 28.54
N LEU A 323 -10.99 -5.08 27.55
CA LEU A 323 -11.07 -5.46 26.14
C LEU A 323 -10.21 -6.69 25.83
N TYR A 324 -9.02 -6.80 26.44
CA TYR A 324 -8.17 -7.98 26.30
C TYR A 324 -8.89 -9.26 26.77
N GLU A 325 -9.46 -9.24 27.99
CA GLU A 325 -10.19 -10.38 28.55
C GLU A 325 -11.43 -10.70 27.70
N GLN A 326 -12.17 -9.68 27.24
CA GLN A 326 -13.33 -9.88 26.36
C GLN A 326 -12.94 -10.59 25.06
N ILE A 327 -11.83 -10.22 24.41
CA ILE A 327 -11.36 -10.90 23.21
C ILE A 327 -11.01 -12.35 23.53
N MET A 328 -10.26 -12.60 24.62
CA MET A 328 -9.82 -13.93 25.01
C MET A 328 -10.99 -14.86 25.39
N GLU A 329 -12.07 -14.31 25.93
CA GLU A 329 -13.26 -15.07 26.34
C GLU A 329 -14.27 -15.25 25.21
N LYS A 330 -14.57 -14.19 24.47
CA LYS A 330 -15.68 -14.16 23.50
C LYS A 330 -15.27 -14.60 22.09
N ALA A 331 -14.05 -14.30 21.65
CA ALA A 331 -13.59 -14.71 20.31
C ALA A 331 -13.01 -16.13 20.28
N TRP A 332 -12.59 -16.68 21.42
CA TRP A 332 -12.01 -18.03 21.47
C TRP A 332 -13.09 -19.11 21.45
N ASN A 333 -13.11 -19.91 20.40
CA ASN A 333 -13.97 -21.09 20.33
C ASN A 333 -13.32 -22.27 21.08
N LYS A 334 -13.91 -22.65 22.23
CA LYS A 334 -13.41 -23.75 23.06
C LYS A 334 -13.63 -25.13 22.44
N GLU A 335 -14.60 -25.30 21.56
CA GLU A 335 -14.87 -26.59 20.92
C GLU A 335 -13.92 -26.81 19.74
N LEU A 336 -13.82 -25.82 18.87
CA LEU A 336 -13.00 -25.88 17.66
C LEU A 336 -11.53 -25.49 17.88
N GLN A 337 -11.21 -24.92 19.05
CA GLN A 337 -9.86 -24.54 19.47
C GLN A 337 -9.17 -23.55 18.53
N PHE A 338 -9.90 -22.53 18.07
CA PHE A 338 -9.33 -21.37 17.35
C PHE A 338 -10.09 -20.08 17.68
N PHE A 339 -9.50 -18.92 17.38
CA PHE A 339 -10.20 -17.64 17.44
C PHE A 339 -11.07 -17.43 16.20
N GLY A 340 -12.36 -17.16 16.40
CA GLY A 340 -13.30 -16.93 15.31
C GLY A 340 -13.29 -15.50 14.78
N GLN A 341 -13.93 -15.31 13.63
CA GLN A 341 -13.98 -14.05 12.90
C GLN A 341 -14.59 -12.90 13.72
N SER A 342 -15.62 -13.20 14.49
CA SER A 342 -16.34 -12.24 15.34
C SER A 342 -16.77 -12.90 16.66
N TYR A 343 -17.28 -12.12 17.60
CA TYR A 343 -17.89 -12.67 18.82
C TYR A 343 -19.19 -13.44 18.52
N GLU A 344 -19.82 -13.13 17.41
CA GLU A 344 -21.06 -13.74 16.94
C GLU A 344 -20.82 -15.03 16.16
N ASP A 345 -19.71 -15.10 15.40
CA ASP A 345 -19.37 -16.21 14.51
C ASP A 345 -18.04 -16.86 14.93
N THR A 346 -18.03 -17.42 16.13
CA THR A 346 -16.83 -18.02 16.72
C THR A 346 -16.35 -19.28 15.97
N ASP A 347 -17.14 -19.84 15.07
CA ASP A 347 -16.83 -21.03 14.27
C ASP A 347 -16.37 -20.71 12.83
N VAL A 348 -16.27 -19.43 12.48
CA VAL A 348 -15.77 -18.94 11.19
C VAL A 348 -14.30 -18.53 11.33
N LEU A 349 -13.43 -19.06 10.47
CA LEU A 349 -12.02 -18.68 10.43
C LEU A 349 -11.82 -17.38 9.67
N ASP A 350 -10.90 -16.56 10.17
CA ASP A 350 -10.47 -15.33 9.51
C ASP A 350 -8.95 -15.20 9.60
N SER A 351 -8.30 -14.99 8.45
CA SER A 351 -6.86 -14.85 8.35
C SER A 351 -6.35 -13.52 8.91
N SER A 352 -7.21 -12.50 9.08
CA SER A 352 -6.83 -11.24 9.72
C SER A 352 -6.31 -11.43 11.15
N LEU A 353 -6.69 -12.53 11.82
CA LEU A 353 -6.24 -12.88 13.17
C LEU A 353 -4.77 -13.27 13.25
N LEU A 354 -4.11 -13.48 12.10
CA LEU A 354 -2.65 -13.61 12.01
C LEU A 354 -1.93 -12.34 12.48
N ILE A 355 -2.63 -11.20 12.60
CA ILE A 355 -2.11 -9.95 13.14
C ILE A 355 -1.73 -10.05 14.63
N MET A 356 -2.32 -10.95 15.41
CA MET A 356 -2.17 -11.00 16.87
C MET A 356 -0.70 -10.92 17.36
N PRO A 357 0.24 -11.77 16.88
CA PRO A 357 1.65 -11.66 17.26
C PRO A 357 2.39 -10.52 16.56
N LEU A 358 1.86 -9.97 15.47
CA LEU A 358 2.46 -8.84 14.75
C LEU A 358 2.31 -7.55 15.56
N VAL A 359 1.14 -7.34 16.18
CA VAL A 359 0.83 -6.19 17.04
C VAL A 359 1.03 -6.44 18.54
N PHE A 360 1.66 -7.57 18.90
CA PHE A 360 1.97 -7.95 20.28
C PHE A 360 0.74 -8.14 21.18
N PHE A 361 -0.40 -8.53 20.60
CA PHE A 361 -1.58 -8.96 21.35
C PHE A 361 -1.34 -10.32 22.01
N SER A 362 -0.78 -11.27 21.27
CA SER A 362 -0.38 -12.59 21.79
C SER A 362 1.09 -12.89 21.49
N THR A 363 1.69 -13.76 22.30
CA THR A 363 3.00 -14.32 21.94
C THR A 363 2.82 -15.30 20.78
N PRO A 364 3.76 -15.35 19.80
CA PRO A 364 3.66 -16.28 18.67
C PRO A 364 3.73 -17.77 19.10
N ALA A 365 4.14 -18.05 20.34
CA ALA A 365 4.12 -19.41 20.92
C ALA A 365 2.86 -19.71 21.74
N ASP A 366 1.89 -18.79 21.81
CA ASP A 366 0.66 -19.00 22.57
C ASP A 366 -0.11 -20.20 22.00
N PRO A 367 -0.53 -21.19 22.80
CA PRO A 367 -1.23 -22.36 22.29
C PRO A 367 -2.52 -22.05 21.51
N ARG A 368 -3.28 -21.02 21.93
CA ARG A 368 -4.50 -20.60 21.23
C ARG A 368 -4.17 -20.02 19.86
N PHE A 369 -3.14 -19.17 19.80
CA PHE A 369 -2.67 -18.62 18.54
C PHE A 369 -2.11 -19.71 17.62
N LEU A 370 -1.26 -20.61 18.13
CA LEU A 370 -0.69 -21.71 17.35
C LEU A 370 -1.77 -22.65 16.81
N ASN A 371 -2.83 -22.93 17.58
CA ASN A 371 -3.94 -23.72 17.07
C ASN A 371 -4.72 -22.99 15.98
N THR A 372 -4.94 -21.68 16.13
CA THR A 372 -5.55 -20.84 15.08
C THR A 372 -4.72 -20.84 13.80
N LEU A 373 -3.40 -20.64 13.91
CA LEU A 373 -2.46 -20.70 12.79
C LEU A 373 -2.48 -22.09 12.11
N LYS A 374 -2.43 -23.18 12.90
CA LYS A 374 -2.53 -24.54 12.36
C LYS A 374 -3.84 -24.78 11.63
N ARG A 375 -4.96 -24.23 12.12
CA ARG A 375 -6.27 -24.35 11.47
C ARG A 375 -6.30 -23.60 10.15
N ILE A 376 -5.78 -22.36 10.10
CA ILE A 376 -5.65 -21.56 8.87
C ILE A 376 -4.81 -22.30 7.81
N LEU A 377 -3.74 -22.98 8.23
CA LEU A 377 -2.83 -23.73 7.36
C LEU A 377 -3.39 -25.02 6.76
N LEU A 378 -4.60 -25.43 7.14
CA LEU A 378 -5.30 -26.53 6.49
C LEU A 378 -5.89 -26.08 5.16
N THR A 379 -6.19 -27.04 4.28
CA THR A 379 -6.87 -26.74 3.01
C THR A 379 -8.33 -26.39 3.24
N PRO A 380 -8.97 -25.62 2.33
CA PRO A 380 -10.40 -25.32 2.39
C PRO A 380 -11.28 -26.57 2.56
N GLU A 381 -10.93 -27.69 1.89
CA GLU A 381 -11.68 -28.95 2.00
C GLU A 381 -11.56 -29.59 3.39
N ARG A 382 -10.53 -29.22 4.15
CA ARG A 382 -10.34 -29.62 5.56
C ARG A 382 -10.82 -28.53 6.53
N GLY A 383 -11.46 -27.48 6.03
CA GLY A 383 -11.95 -26.34 6.81
C GLY A 383 -10.84 -25.39 7.29
N GLY A 384 -9.75 -25.26 6.54
CA GLY A 384 -8.77 -24.18 6.70
C GLY A 384 -8.88 -23.15 5.57
N LEU A 385 -7.84 -22.32 5.41
CA LEU A 385 -7.84 -21.20 4.46
C LEU A 385 -6.65 -21.23 3.49
N THR A 386 -5.85 -22.30 3.45
CA THR A 386 -4.60 -22.33 2.67
C THR A 386 -4.68 -23.27 1.48
N SER A 387 -4.44 -22.77 0.27
CA SER A 387 -4.31 -23.55 -0.96
C SER A 387 -2.98 -23.24 -1.65
N ASN A 388 -2.20 -24.26 -2.00
CA ASN A 388 -0.89 -24.10 -2.65
C ASN A 388 0.06 -23.08 -1.97
N GLY A 389 0.02 -23.00 -0.64
CA GLY A 389 0.85 -22.04 0.12
C GLY A 389 0.32 -20.61 0.14
N LEU A 390 -0.80 -20.33 -0.52
CA LEU A 390 -1.52 -19.05 -0.53
C LEU A 390 -2.75 -19.11 0.38
N VAL A 391 -3.16 -17.97 0.95
CA VAL A 391 -4.17 -17.90 2.02
C VAL A 391 -5.36 -17.02 1.62
N TYR A 392 -6.57 -17.54 1.77
CA TYR A 392 -7.83 -16.81 1.59
C TYR A 392 -8.15 -15.90 2.78
N ARG A 393 -9.01 -14.89 2.60
CA ARG A 393 -9.37 -13.96 3.69
C ARG A 393 -10.10 -14.68 4.81
N TYR A 394 -11.19 -15.37 4.46
CA TYR A 394 -12.09 -16.07 5.37
C TYR A 394 -12.81 -17.20 4.63
N ASP A 395 -13.54 -18.04 5.37
CA ASP A 395 -14.36 -19.09 4.79
C ASP A 395 -15.65 -18.50 4.18
N VAL A 396 -15.61 -18.21 2.87
CA VAL A 396 -16.75 -17.66 2.11
C VAL A 396 -17.99 -18.57 2.12
N SER A 397 -17.86 -19.86 2.46
CA SER A 397 -19.02 -20.76 2.57
C SER A 397 -19.81 -20.55 3.86
N LYS A 398 -19.19 -19.95 4.87
CA LYS A 398 -19.78 -19.69 6.19
C LYS A 398 -19.98 -18.22 6.50
N SER A 399 -19.24 -17.34 5.82
CA SER A 399 -19.31 -15.89 6.00
C SER A 399 -20.17 -15.25 4.92
N ASP A 400 -21.18 -14.48 5.32
CA ASP A 400 -21.92 -13.58 4.43
C ASP A 400 -21.29 -12.18 4.48
N ASP A 401 -20.46 -11.87 3.48
CA ASP A 401 -19.81 -10.57 3.33
C ASP A 401 -20.68 -9.53 2.59
N GLY A 402 -21.90 -9.90 2.19
CA GLY A 402 -22.85 -9.03 1.50
C GLY A 402 -22.53 -8.74 0.04
N VAL A 403 -21.49 -9.35 -0.55
CA VAL A 403 -21.12 -9.15 -1.96
C VAL A 403 -21.21 -10.44 -2.77
N GLY A 404 -20.91 -11.59 -2.16
CA GLY A 404 -20.92 -12.90 -2.82
C GLY A 404 -19.90 -13.03 -3.96
N GLY A 405 -19.79 -14.22 -4.55
CA GLY A 405 -18.84 -14.51 -5.64
C GLY A 405 -17.66 -15.39 -5.21
N GLU A 406 -16.82 -15.75 -6.18
CA GLU A 406 -15.53 -16.42 -5.94
C GLU A 406 -14.46 -15.36 -5.68
N GLU A 407 -13.54 -15.63 -4.74
CA GLU A 407 -12.34 -14.79 -4.50
C GLU A 407 -11.07 -15.59 -4.82
N GLY A 408 -10.01 -14.88 -5.22
CA GLY A 408 -8.66 -15.43 -5.23
C GLY A 408 -8.09 -15.51 -3.82
N THR A 409 -6.95 -16.17 -3.70
CA THR A 409 -6.17 -16.08 -2.45
C THR A 409 -5.60 -14.67 -2.30
N PHE A 410 -5.58 -14.14 -1.08
CA PHE A 410 -5.27 -12.74 -0.85
C PHE A 410 -3.79 -12.60 -0.45
N CYS A 411 -3.05 -11.76 -1.18
CA CYS A 411 -1.59 -11.65 -1.03
C CYS A 411 -1.19 -11.19 0.38
N LEU A 412 -1.94 -10.24 0.96
CA LEU A 412 -1.75 -9.76 2.33
C LEU A 412 -1.83 -10.91 3.35
N CYS A 413 -2.87 -11.73 3.26
CA CYS A 413 -3.15 -12.83 4.18
C CYS A 413 -2.04 -13.88 4.12
N THR A 414 -1.56 -14.16 2.90
CA THR A 414 -0.44 -15.06 2.66
C THR A 414 0.83 -14.55 3.35
N LEU A 415 1.15 -13.27 3.19
CA LEU A 415 2.34 -12.66 3.77
C LEU A 415 2.25 -12.50 5.30
N TRP A 416 1.06 -12.22 5.85
CA TRP A 416 0.82 -12.29 7.30
C TRP A 416 0.97 -13.70 7.84
N CYS A 417 0.55 -14.72 7.09
CA CYS A 417 0.73 -16.12 7.48
C CYS A 417 2.22 -16.49 7.52
N ILE A 418 2.98 -16.08 6.50
CA ILE A 418 4.44 -16.23 6.46
C ILE A 418 5.10 -15.54 7.64
N GLU A 419 4.72 -14.29 7.96
CA GLU A 419 5.29 -13.57 9.10
C GLU A 419 4.93 -14.24 10.45
N ALA A 420 3.68 -14.67 10.61
CA ALA A 420 3.23 -15.41 11.79
C ALA A 420 4.02 -16.71 11.98
N LEU A 421 4.23 -17.47 10.89
CA LEU A 421 5.05 -18.68 10.90
C LEU A 421 6.51 -18.37 11.22
N ALA A 422 7.08 -17.31 10.66
CA ALA A 422 8.44 -16.89 10.96
C ALA A 422 8.61 -16.61 12.45
N ARG A 423 7.67 -15.86 13.05
CA ARG A 423 7.69 -15.52 14.49
C ARG A 423 7.47 -16.74 15.38
N ALA A 424 6.55 -17.63 15.04
CA ALA A 424 6.36 -18.90 15.75
C ALA A 424 7.59 -19.81 15.60
N GLY A 425 8.28 -19.69 14.46
CA GLY A 425 9.51 -20.36 14.12
C GLY A 425 10.71 -20.04 15.02
N GLU A 426 10.62 -18.98 15.83
CA GLU A 426 11.57 -18.74 16.93
C GLU A 426 11.57 -19.88 17.95
N TYR A 427 10.41 -20.53 18.14
CA TYR A 427 10.21 -21.58 19.12
C TYR A 427 10.05 -22.97 18.47
N ASP A 428 9.69 -23.04 17.19
CA ASP A 428 9.46 -24.27 16.43
C ASP A 428 10.10 -24.20 15.03
N LYS A 429 11.35 -24.68 14.92
CA LYS A 429 12.17 -24.57 13.68
C LYS A 429 11.47 -25.06 12.40
N PRO A 430 10.73 -26.18 12.39
CA PRO A 430 9.89 -26.57 11.26
C PRO A 430 8.96 -25.46 10.72
N LEU A 431 8.38 -24.63 11.59
CA LEU A 431 7.54 -23.51 11.17
C LEU A 431 8.34 -22.42 10.44
N LEU A 432 9.58 -22.16 10.88
CA LEU A 432 10.46 -21.23 10.18
C LEU A 432 10.82 -21.76 8.78
N ALA A 433 11.14 -23.05 8.66
CA ALA A 433 11.43 -23.65 7.36
C ALA A 433 10.23 -23.56 6.41
N ARG A 434 9.02 -23.80 6.92
CA ARG A 434 7.78 -23.62 6.15
C ARG A 434 7.56 -22.16 5.74
N ALA A 435 7.83 -21.21 6.63
CA ALA A 435 7.70 -19.77 6.33
C ALA A 435 8.64 -19.34 5.19
N VAL A 436 9.88 -19.83 5.20
CA VAL A 436 10.87 -19.57 4.15
C VAL A 436 10.40 -20.13 2.81
N ALA A 437 9.97 -21.40 2.78
CA ALA A 437 9.46 -22.02 1.55
C ALA A 437 8.24 -21.28 0.99
N MET A 438 7.24 -20.99 1.83
CA MET A 438 6.06 -20.22 1.42
C MET A 438 6.41 -18.82 0.90
N PHE A 439 7.43 -18.16 1.46
CA PHE A 439 7.87 -16.85 0.97
C PHE A 439 8.58 -16.93 -0.39
N GLU A 440 9.46 -17.92 -0.58
CA GLU A 440 10.15 -18.14 -1.86
C GLU A 440 9.17 -18.51 -2.97
N ASP A 441 8.16 -19.32 -2.66
CA ASP A 441 7.05 -19.64 -3.57
C ASP A 441 6.22 -18.37 -3.87
N PHE A 442 5.89 -17.58 -2.84
CA PHE A 442 5.12 -16.33 -3.02
C PHE A 442 5.79 -15.36 -4.00
N LEU A 443 7.12 -15.23 -3.95
CA LEU A 443 7.86 -14.32 -4.84
C LEU A 443 7.70 -14.69 -6.33
N GLN A 444 7.36 -15.96 -6.66
CA GLN A 444 7.11 -16.39 -8.04
C GLN A 444 5.80 -15.83 -8.62
N TYR A 445 4.88 -15.37 -7.77
CA TYR A 445 3.63 -14.72 -8.21
C TYR A 445 3.80 -13.22 -8.45
N THR A 446 4.96 -12.65 -8.17
CA THR A 446 5.26 -11.27 -8.59
C THR A 446 5.41 -11.21 -10.10
N ASN A 447 5.02 -10.08 -10.71
CA ASN A 447 5.18 -9.94 -12.15
C ASN A 447 6.67 -9.82 -12.55
N HIS A 448 6.96 -9.74 -13.85
CA HIS A 448 8.32 -9.65 -14.40
C HIS A 448 9.18 -8.48 -13.88
N VAL A 449 8.60 -7.48 -13.21
CA VAL A 449 9.32 -6.37 -12.56
C VAL A 449 9.23 -6.41 -11.03
N GLY A 450 8.71 -7.50 -10.45
CA GLY A 450 8.63 -7.73 -9.01
C GLY A 450 7.50 -6.97 -8.31
N LEU A 451 6.41 -6.65 -9.02
CA LEU A 451 5.23 -5.99 -8.47
C LEU A 451 4.13 -6.99 -8.17
N CYS A 452 3.38 -6.74 -7.09
CA CYS A 452 2.33 -7.63 -6.61
C CYS A 452 0.92 -7.10 -6.94
N THR A 453 0.01 -8.05 -7.16
CA THR A 453 -1.44 -7.83 -7.21
C THR A 453 -2.06 -8.02 -5.82
N GLU A 454 -3.33 -7.65 -5.70
CA GLU A 454 -4.14 -7.84 -4.50
C GLU A 454 -4.42 -9.32 -4.21
N GLU A 455 -4.82 -10.04 -5.25
CA GLU A 455 -5.19 -11.45 -5.18
C GLU A 455 -4.43 -12.28 -6.21
N ILE A 456 -4.42 -13.59 -6.00
CA ILE A 456 -3.88 -14.59 -6.90
C ILE A 456 -4.96 -15.65 -7.17
N SER A 457 -5.24 -15.90 -8.44
CA SER A 457 -6.20 -16.90 -8.90
C SER A 457 -5.74 -18.33 -8.56
N PRO A 458 -6.62 -19.34 -8.55
CA PRO A 458 -6.22 -20.74 -8.42
C PRO A 458 -5.22 -21.20 -9.50
N ALA A 459 -5.20 -20.55 -10.67
CA ALA A 459 -4.26 -20.82 -11.75
C ALA A 459 -2.92 -20.07 -11.59
N GLY A 460 -2.82 -19.15 -10.62
CA GLY A 460 -1.63 -18.34 -10.37
C GLY A 460 -1.61 -16.97 -11.07
N ASP A 461 -2.72 -16.57 -11.68
CA ASP A 461 -2.84 -15.25 -12.31
C ASP A 461 -3.04 -14.15 -11.26
N GLY A 462 -2.46 -12.97 -11.50
CA GLY A 462 -2.73 -11.80 -10.67
C GLY A 462 -4.15 -11.27 -10.87
N LEU A 463 -4.85 -11.03 -9.77
CA LEU A 463 -6.23 -10.55 -9.71
C LEU A 463 -6.35 -9.27 -8.87
N GLY A 464 -7.45 -8.53 -9.07
CA GLY A 464 -7.73 -7.29 -8.34
C GLY A 464 -6.75 -6.16 -8.65
N ASN A 465 -6.58 -5.24 -7.69
CA ASN A 465 -5.77 -4.05 -7.88
C ASN A 465 -4.26 -4.35 -8.00
N ALA A 466 -3.56 -3.58 -8.83
CA ALA A 466 -2.12 -3.76 -9.10
C ALA A 466 -1.46 -2.44 -9.54
N VAL A 467 -0.40 -1.95 -8.93
CA VAL A 467 0.38 -2.47 -7.81
C VAL A 467 -0.40 -2.31 -6.51
N GLN A 468 -0.58 -3.38 -5.73
CA GLN A 468 -1.26 -3.26 -4.43
C GLN A 468 -0.26 -2.86 -3.34
N GLY A 469 -0.40 -1.65 -2.79
CA GLY A 469 0.51 -1.10 -1.79
C GLY A 469 0.57 -1.97 -0.53
N PHE A 470 -0.59 -2.41 -0.03
CA PHE A 470 -0.65 -3.14 1.23
C PHE A 470 0.10 -4.49 1.17
N THR A 471 0.08 -5.20 0.04
CA THR A 471 0.89 -6.40 -0.20
C THR A 471 2.39 -6.10 -0.18
N HIS A 472 2.83 -4.99 -0.77
CA HIS A 472 4.24 -4.61 -0.72
C HIS A 472 4.70 -4.28 0.71
N VAL A 473 3.82 -3.73 1.55
CA VAL A 473 4.10 -3.52 2.98
C VAL A 473 4.31 -4.85 3.70
N THR A 474 3.39 -5.80 3.54
CA THR A 474 3.50 -7.08 4.23
C THR A 474 4.65 -7.93 3.70
N LEU A 475 5.03 -7.77 2.43
CA LEU A 475 6.22 -8.40 1.85
C LEU A 475 7.48 -7.92 2.59
N ILE A 476 7.63 -6.59 2.75
CA ILE A 476 8.75 -6.01 3.49
C ILE A 476 8.77 -6.53 4.94
N SER A 477 7.61 -6.53 5.61
CA SER A 477 7.50 -6.98 7.01
C SER A 477 7.84 -8.46 7.17
N ALA A 478 7.34 -9.33 6.30
CA ALA A 478 7.62 -10.76 6.27
C ALA A 478 9.11 -11.03 6.01
N ALA A 479 9.69 -10.41 4.98
CA ALA A 479 11.11 -10.55 4.63
C ALA A 479 12.04 -10.11 5.77
N TYR A 480 11.67 -9.03 6.48
CA TYR A 480 12.41 -8.55 7.65
C TYR A 480 12.38 -9.56 8.79
N ASN A 481 11.20 -10.08 9.11
CA ASN A 481 11.05 -11.04 10.21
C ASN A 481 11.70 -12.38 9.89
N LEU A 482 11.55 -12.89 8.67
CA LEU A 482 12.25 -14.09 8.22
C LEU A 482 13.77 -13.94 8.35
N SER A 483 14.33 -12.83 7.87
CA SER A 483 15.78 -12.58 7.94
C SER A 483 16.26 -12.48 9.39
N ARG A 484 15.48 -11.80 10.24
CA ARG A 484 15.76 -11.69 11.67
C ARG A 484 15.76 -13.06 12.35
N MET A 485 14.80 -13.92 12.03
CA MET A 485 14.69 -15.26 12.64
C MET A 485 15.77 -16.20 12.12
N GLN A 486 16.03 -16.21 10.81
CA GLN A 486 17.16 -16.96 10.25
C GLN A 486 18.49 -16.55 10.87
N GLY A 487 18.70 -15.24 11.12
CA GLY A 487 19.89 -14.73 11.79
C GLY A 487 20.09 -15.26 13.21
N LYS A 488 19.01 -15.50 13.97
CA LYS A 488 19.08 -16.09 15.32
C LYS A 488 19.57 -17.54 15.32
N PHE A 489 19.34 -18.29 14.24
CA PHE A 489 19.74 -19.70 14.12
C PHE A 489 21.07 -19.90 13.38
N LYS A 490 21.71 -18.83 12.91
CA LYS A 490 23.04 -18.85 12.26
C LYS A 490 24.21 -18.70 13.25
N VAL A 491 23.97 -18.80 14.56
CA VAL A 491 24.99 -18.69 15.62
C VAL A 491 25.57 -20.05 15.98
#